data_AF-K6D667-F1
#
_entry.id   AF-K6D667-F1
#
_cell.length_a   1.000
_cell.length_b   1.000
_cell.length_c   1.000
_cell.angle_alpha   90.00
_cell.angle_beta   90.00
_cell.angle_gamma   90.00
#
_symmetry.space_group_name_H-M   'P 1'
#
loop_
_entity.id
_entity.type
_entity.pdbx_description
1 polymer ?
#
loop_
_entity_poly.entity_id
_entity_poly.type
_entity_poly.pdbx_seq_one_letter_code
_entity_poly.pdbx_strand_id
1 'polypeptide(L)' 'MWVLTLYSHDSIKMYEFESKEEALRESSKLSGYKVLTEVIYFTDFEEADVMQERELSFAGR' A
#
# COMPACT_ATOMS: atom_id res chain seq x y z
N MET A 1 1.99 2.54 1.46
CA MET A 1 3.05 1.69 0.82
C MET A 1 2.59 0.25 0.80
N TRP A 2 3.04 -0.58 -0.14
CA TRP A 2 2.62 -1.97 -0.28
C TRP A 2 3.83 -2.91 -0.25
N VAL A 3 3.74 -4.01 0.51
CA VAL A 3 4.79 -5.03 0.60
C VAL A 3 4.25 -6.37 0.14
N LEU A 4 4.89 -6.94 -0.88
CA LEU A 4 4.64 -8.31 -1.33
C LEU A 4 5.69 -9.24 -0.77
N THR A 5 5.28 -10.17 0.09
CA THR A 5 6.14 -11.22 0.63
C THR A 5 5.91 -12.51 -0.13
N LEU A 6 6.96 -13.08 -0.71
CA LEU A 6 6.96 -14.36 -1.41
C LEU A 6 7.72 -15.39 -0.56
N TYR A 7 7.02 -16.44 -0.17
CA TYR A 7 7.59 -17.60 0.51
C TYR A 7 7.95 -18.65 -0.54
N SER A 8 9.23 -18.93 -0.67
CA SER A 8 9.74 -20.13 -1.32
C SER A 8 10.31 -21.08 -0.27
N HIS A 9 10.46 -22.35 -0.63
CA HIS A 9 10.84 -23.43 0.29
C HIS A 9 12.00 -23.05 1.22
N ASP A 10 13.03 -22.40 0.67
CA ASP A 10 14.27 -22.09 1.38
C ASP A 10 14.51 -20.59 1.59
N SER A 11 13.58 -19.72 1.17
CA SER A 11 13.81 -18.27 1.28
C SER A 11 12.52 -17.45 1.35
N ILE A 12 12.65 -16.29 1.98
CA ILE A 12 11.63 -15.24 1.96
C ILE A 12 12.18 -14.10 1.12
N LYS A 13 11.38 -13.62 0.16
CA LYS A 13 11.68 -12.42 -0.62
C LYS A 13 10.59 -11.39 -0.38
N MET A 14 10.98 -10.14 -0.19
CA MET A 14 10.06 -9.02 -0.02
C MET A 14 10.28 -8.01 -1.13
N TYR A 15 9.18 -7.46 -1.64
CA TYR A 15 9.16 -6.41 -2.66
C TYR A 15 8.31 -5.25 -2.14
N GLU A 16 8.78 -4.03 -2.36
CA GLU A 16 8.11 -2.80 -1.92
C GLU A 16 7.56 -2.05 -3.13
N PHE A 17 6.36 -1.49 -2.97
CA PHE A 17 5.65 -0.76 -4.02
C PHE A 17 4.96 0.46 -3.43
N GLU A 18 4.82 1.51 -4.24
CA GLU A 18 4.12 2.73 -3.84
C GLU A 18 2.60 2.56 -3.93
N SER A 19 2.11 1.82 -4.94
CA SER A 19 0.67 1.65 -5.23
C SER A 19 0.20 0.19 -5.12
N LYS A 20 -1.08 0.01 -4.79
CA LYS A 20 -1.72 -1.30 -4.72
C LYS A 20 -1.76 -1.97 -6.09
N GLU A 21 -2.04 -1.18 -7.12
CA GLU A 21 -2.22 -1.64 -8.49
C GLU A 21 -0.91 -2.22 -9.04
N GLU A 22 0.22 -1.57 -8.76
CA GLU A 22 1.55 -2.07 -9.13
C GLU A 22 1.87 -3.38 -8.41
N ALA A 23 1.67 -3.41 -7.09
CA ALA A 23 1.93 -4.61 -6.30
C ALA A 23 1.07 -5.80 -6.78
N LEU A 24 -0.19 -5.57 -7.13
CA LEU A 24 -1.08 -6.59 -7.68
C LEU A 24 -0.61 -7.07 -9.07
N ARG A 25 -0.23 -6.16 -9.96
CA ARG A 25 0.30 -6.51 -11.29
C ARG A 25 1.54 -7.39 -11.16
N GLU A 26 2.50 -7.04 -10.32
CA GLU A 26 3.71 -7.84 -10.12
C GLU A 26 3.40 -9.16 -9.39
N SER A 27 2.48 -9.16 -8.42
CA SER A 27 2.07 -10.38 -7.73
C SER A 27 1.51 -11.42 -8.70
N SER A 28 0.80 -11.00 -9.75
CA SER A 28 0.20 -11.90 -10.75
C SER A 28 1.24 -12.69 -11.55
N LYS A 29 2.45 -12.14 -11.70
CA LYS A 29 3.57 -12.75 -12.45
C LYS A 29 4.35 -13.76 -11.62
N LEU A 30 4.17 -13.74 -10.29
CA LEU A 30 4.90 -14.58 -9.35
C LEU A 30 4.07 -15.81 -8.96
N SER A 31 4.68 -16.99 -9.04
CA SER A 31 4.14 -18.26 -8.56
C SER A 31 4.62 -18.58 -7.16
N GLY A 32 3.85 -19.38 -6.41
CA GLY A 32 4.15 -19.76 -5.03
C GLY A 32 3.24 -19.09 -4.00
N TYR A 33 3.58 -19.27 -2.72
CA TYR A 33 2.82 -18.71 -1.60
C TYR A 33 3.21 -17.26 -1.38
N LYS A 34 2.24 -16.35 -1.50
CA LYS A 34 2.46 -14.92 -1.45
C LYS A 34 1.44 -14.22 -0.55
N VAL A 35 1.90 -13.22 0.18
CA VAL A 35 1.09 -12.35 1.02
C VAL A 35 1.33 -10.91 0.59
N LEU A 36 0.26 -10.22 0.25
CA LEU A 36 0.30 -8.80 -0.05
C LEU A 36 -0.21 -8.03 1.17
N THR A 37 0.60 -7.11 1.69
CA THR A 37 0.29 -6.33 2.88
C THR A 37 0.36 -4.85 2.56
N GLU A 38 -0.58 -4.09 3.12
CA GLU A 38 -0.54 -2.63 3.10
C GLU A 38 0.21 -2.14 4.35
N VAL A 39 1.14 -1.21 4.15
CA VAL A 39 1.86 -0.51 5.21
C VAL A 39 1.28 0.89 5.29
N ILE A 40 0.70 1.18 6.45
CA ILE A 40 0.06 2.45 6.80
C ILE A 40 0.91 3.12 7.88
N TYR A 41 1.34 4.35 7.61
CA TYR A 41 2.08 5.17 8.56
C TYR A 41 1.14 6.03 9.40
N PHE A 42 1.60 6.47 10.58
CA PHE A 42 0.85 7.42 11.39
C PHE A 42 0.53 8.73 10.63
N THR A 43 1.48 9.18 9.81
CA THR A 43 1.35 10.39 8.98
C THR A 43 0.30 10.27 7.87
N ASP A 44 -0.03 9.05 7.43
CA ASP A 44 -1.06 8.85 6.40
C ASP A 44 -2.44 9.31 6.91
N PHE A 45 -2.65 9.31 8.22
CA PHE A 45 -3.87 9.81 8.86
C PHE A 45 -3.85 11.34 9.04
N GLU A 46 -2.69 11.94 9.30
CA GLU A 46 -2.55 13.41 9.42
C GLU A 46 -2.85 14.11 8.09
N GLU A 47 -2.41 13.53 6.95
CA GLU A 47 -2.72 14.07 5.63
C GLU A 47 -4.22 13.98 5.30
N ALA A 48 -4.89 12.91 5.73
CA ALA A 48 -6.33 12.72 5.51
C ALA A 48 -7.16 13.77 6.28
N ASP A 49 -6.79 14.05 7.53
CA ASP A 49 -7.48 15.05 8.37
C ASP A 49 -7.33 16.46 7.78
N VAL A 50 -6.13 16.82 7.29
CA VAL A 50 -5.87 18.13 6.65
C VAL A 50 -6.68 18.30 5.36
N MET A 51 -6.87 17.24 4.56
CA MET A 51 -7.67 17.33 3.33
C MET A 51 -9.16 17.43 3.63
N GLN A 52 -9.66 16.75 4.66
CA GLN A 52 -11.05 16.84 5.08
C GLN A 52 -11.41 18.25 5.56
N GLU A 53 -10.53 18.91 6.32
CA GLU A 53 -10.71 20.32 6.72
C GLU A 53 -10.69 21.27 5.52
N ARG A 54 -9.80 21.03 4.55
CA ARG A 54 -9.74 21.83 3.32
C ARG A 54 -11.02 21.70 2.50
N GLU A 55 -11.50 20.50 2.24
CA GLU A 55 -12.74 20.30 1.47
C GLU A 55 -13.96 20.94 2.13
N LEU A 56 -14.08 20.84 3.46
CA LEU A 56 -15.13 21.53 4.23
C LEU A 56 -15.01 23.05 4.15
N SER A 57 -13.78 23.60 4.10
CA SER A 57 -13.55 25.03 3.95
C SER A 57 -13.92 25.57 2.56
N PHE A 58 -13.82 24.74 1.52
CA PHE A 58 -14.20 25.10 0.14
C PHE A 58 -15.69 24.92 -0.13
N ALA A 59 -16.34 23.92 0.48
CA ALA A 59 -17.78 23.68 0.33
C ALA A 59 -18.67 24.72 1.05
N GLY A 60 -18.08 25.56 1.91
CA GLY A 60 -18.76 26.64 2.63
C GLY A 60 -18.77 28.01 1.94
N ARG A 61 -18.38 28.11 0.66
CA ARG A 61 -18.42 29.37 -0.13
C ARG A 61 -19.39 29.31 -1.30
#